data_AF-A0A257LJ99-F1
#
_entry.id   AF-A0A257LJ99-F1
#
_cell.length_a   1.000
_cell.length_b   1.000
_cell.length_c   1.000
_cell.angle_alpha   90.00
_cell.angle_beta   90.00
_cell.angle_gamma   90.00
#
_symmetry.space_group_name_H-M   'P 1'
#
loop_
_entity.id
_entity.type
_entity.pdbx_description
1 polymer ?
#
loop_
_entity_poly.entity_id
_entity_poly.type
_entity_poly.pdbx_seq_one_letter_code
_entity_poly.pdbx_strand_id
1 'polypeptide(L)'
;MRATAVGDAMLGVTALRLEHSAPFGEVAVLFRRSAAGHVSYGYSAGSTYRTAVARAAVELARNEFVVSYYKLRSVAREVPNCFERRCLYFAGAEGHAEFLRRAFDRTPRREAKWSVKFDGEIAGAWSKYATVWRVVPEMPSREYLDPKSSFFFW
;
A
#
# COMPACT_ATOMS: atom_id res chain seq x y z
N MET A 1 -13.68 2.03 5.64
CA MET A 1 -12.32 2.19 6.21
C MET A 1 -12.10 3.68 6.29
N ARG A 2 -11.89 4.22 7.49
CA ARG A 2 -11.85 5.67 7.74
C ARG A 2 -10.42 6.07 8.09
N ALA A 3 -9.89 7.15 7.54
CA ALA A 3 -8.60 7.67 7.96
C ALA A 3 -8.76 8.74 9.07
N THR A 4 -7.92 8.69 10.09
CA THR A 4 -7.68 9.82 10.99
C THR A 4 -6.28 10.35 10.73
N ALA A 5 -6.16 11.66 10.49
CA ALA A 5 -4.87 12.31 10.39
C ALA A 5 -4.24 12.38 11.79
N VAL A 6 -3.02 11.84 11.93
CA VAL A 6 -2.32 11.77 13.23
C VAL A 6 -1.25 12.86 13.34
N GLY A 7 -1.13 13.73 12.33
CA GLY A 7 -0.12 14.80 12.25
C GLY A 7 1.17 14.35 11.55
N ASP A 8 2.25 15.10 11.79
CA ASP A 8 3.56 14.82 11.22
C ASP A 8 4.26 13.71 12.01
N ALA A 9 4.26 12.48 11.48
CA ALA A 9 4.98 11.36 12.11
C ALA A 9 6.50 11.51 12.02
N MET A 10 6.96 12.26 11.02
CA MET A 10 8.36 12.64 10.75
C MET A 10 8.37 14.00 10.04
N LEU A 11 9.52 14.68 10.00
CA LEU A 11 9.63 15.99 9.35
C LEU A 11 9.14 15.93 7.88
N GLY A 12 8.09 16.71 7.57
CA GLY A 12 7.49 16.78 6.25
C GLY A 12 6.79 15.49 5.78
N VAL A 13 6.41 14.59 6.70
CA VAL A 13 5.68 13.36 6.40
C VAL A 13 4.34 13.38 7.11
N THR A 14 3.26 13.45 6.33
CA THR A 14 1.91 13.30 6.86
C THR A 14 1.63 11.83 7.13
N ALA A 15 1.04 11.54 8.28
CA ALA A 15 0.60 10.21 8.64
C ALA A 15 -0.92 10.11 8.80
N LEU A 16 -1.49 9.08 8.19
CA LEU A 16 -2.87 8.65 8.36
C LEU A 16 -2.88 7.32 9.10
N ARG A 17 -3.82 7.18 10.04
CA ARG A 17 -4.19 5.90 10.65
C ARG A 17 -5.49 5.43 10.01
N LEU A 18 -5.50 4.23 9.44
CA LEU A 18 -6.70 3.65 8.83
C LEU A 18 -7.47 2.82 9.86
N GLU A 19 -8.72 3.18 10.08
CA GLU A 19 -9.68 2.46 10.89
C GLU A 19 -10.19 1.22 10.14
N HIS A 20 -10.06 0.06 10.78
CA HIS A 20 -10.54 -1.23 10.30
C HIS A 20 -11.31 -1.97 11.40
N SER A 21 -12.13 -2.94 11.01
CA SER A 21 -12.92 -3.75 11.94
C SER A 21 -12.17 -4.94 12.53
N ALA A 22 -10.95 -5.22 12.07
CA ALA A 22 -10.16 -6.31 12.62
C ALA A 22 -9.90 -6.09 14.14
N PRO A 23 -9.99 -7.15 14.97
CA PRO A 23 -9.93 -7.03 16.43
C PRO A 23 -8.55 -6.64 16.97
N PHE A 24 -7.51 -6.74 16.14
CA PHE A 24 -6.14 -6.40 16.48
C PHE A 24 -5.41 -5.83 15.27
N GLY A 25 -4.29 -5.17 15.54
CA GLY A 25 -3.47 -4.56 14.51
C GLY A 25 -3.83 -3.10 14.26
N GLU A 26 -2.91 -2.43 13.58
CA GLU A 26 -2.95 -1.02 13.25
C GLU A 26 -2.44 -0.84 11.84
N VAL A 27 -3.10 -0.01 11.05
CA VAL A 27 -2.68 0.30 9.68
C VAL A 27 -2.34 1.78 9.57
N ALA A 28 -1.14 2.07 9.07
CA ALA A 28 -0.66 3.42 8.84
C ALA A 28 -0.37 3.65 7.36
N VAL A 29 -0.72 4.83 6.86
CA VAL A 29 -0.28 5.32 5.55
C VAL A 29 0.50 6.61 5.78
N LEU A 30 1.72 6.66 5.28
CA LEU A 30 2.58 7.83 5.26
C LEU A 30 2.63 8.39 3.85
N PHE A 31 2.68 9.71 3.73
CA PHE A 31 3.03 10.33 2.47
C PHE A 31 3.82 11.61 2.65
N ARG A 32 4.67 11.89 1.67
CA ARG A 32 5.49 13.10 1.58
C ARG A 32 5.33 13.72 0.22
N ARG A 33 5.20 15.05 0.17
CA ARG A 33 5.27 15.82 -1.05
C ARG A 33 6.70 16.30 -1.28
N SER A 34 7.25 16.05 -2.47
CA SER A 34 8.55 16.56 -2.88
C SER A 34 8.45 18.01 -3.33
N ALA A 35 9.59 18.70 -3.40
CA ALA A 35 9.67 20.08 -3.93
C ALA A 35 9.16 20.20 -5.38
N ALA A 36 9.27 19.12 -6.16
CA ALA A 36 8.76 19.04 -7.53
C ALA A 36 7.24 18.73 -7.60
N GLY A 37 6.53 18.73 -6.47
CA GLY A 37 5.07 18.56 -6.41
C GLY A 37 4.56 17.12 -6.38
N HIS A 38 5.45 16.12 -6.52
CA HIS A 38 5.08 14.69 -6.50
C HIS A 38 4.83 14.20 -5.08
N VAL A 39 3.96 13.19 -4.94
CA VAL A 39 3.69 12.56 -3.65
C VAL A 39 4.27 11.14 -3.64
N SER A 40 5.02 10.80 -2.60
CA SER A 40 5.42 9.41 -2.35
C SER A 40 4.65 8.86 -1.16
N TYR A 41 4.35 7.57 -1.17
CA TYR A 41 3.59 6.91 -0.13
C TYR A 41 4.34 5.71 0.42
N GLY A 42 4.08 5.38 1.67
CA GLY A 42 4.34 4.06 2.22
C GLY A 42 3.20 3.69 3.15
N TYR A 43 2.86 2.41 3.24
CA TYR A 43 1.82 1.92 4.12
C TYR A 43 2.26 0.64 4.81
N SER A 44 1.69 0.37 5.97
CA SER A 44 1.96 -0.91 6.62
C SER A 44 0.95 -1.22 7.69
N ALA A 45 0.88 -2.52 8.01
CA ALA A 45 0.22 -3.03 9.19
C ALA A 45 1.25 -3.39 10.28
N GLY A 46 0.90 -3.14 11.54
CA GLY A 46 1.68 -3.48 12.71
C GLY A 46 0.80 -3.88 13.89
N SER A 47 1.37 -4.54 14.89
CA SER A 47 0.69 -4.81 16.16
C SER A 47 0.38 -3.54 16.96
N THR A 48 1.07 -2.43 16.65
CA THR A 48 0.87 -1.11 17.23
C THR A 48 1.00 -0.05 16.14
N TYR A 49 0.47 1.14 16.37
CA TYR A 49 0.57 2.23 15.40
C TYR A 49 2.03 2.63 15.15
N ARG A 50 2.87 2.61 16.20
CA ARG A 50 4.32 2.87 16.08
C ARG A 50 5.00 1.87 15.14
N THR A 51 4.69 0.58 15.27
CA THR A 51 5.29 -0.45 14.40
C THR A 51 4.78 -0.36 12.97
N ALA A 52 3.51 0.00 12.77
CA ALA A 52 2.95 0.29 11.44
C ALA A 52 3.65 1.48 10.77
N VAL A 53 3.83 2.60 11.48
CA VAL A 53 4.53 3.79 10.98
C VAL A 53 5.98 3.48 10.63
N ALA A 54 6.72 2.76 11.49
CA ALA A 54 8.11 2.43 11.24
C ALA A 54 8.29 1.59 9.96
N ARG A 55 7.40 0.61 9.72
CA ARG A 55 7.41 -0.20 8.50
C ARG A 55 6.97 0.60 7.27
N ALA A 56 5.94 1.44 7.42
CA ALA A 56 5.47 2.32 6.37
C ALA A 56 6.54 3.32 5.93
N ALA A 57 7.42 3.75 6.84
CA ALA A 57 8.55 4.62 6.51
C ALA A 57 9.59 3.92 5.61
N VAL A 58 9.83 2.63 5.81
CA VAL A 58 10.71 1.83 4.93
C VAL A 58 10.10 1.72 3.54
N GLU A 59 8.78 1.49 3.45
CA GLU A 59 8.11 1.47 2.15
C GLU A 59 8.09 2.85 1.48
N LEU A 60 7.89 3.92 2.25
CA LEU A 60 7.94 5.30 1.76
C LEU A 60 9.29 5.59 1.09
N ALA A 61 10.39 5.29 1.78
CA ALA A 61 11.74 5.47 1.25
C ALA A 61 11.98 4.65 -0.04
N ARG A 62 11.46 3.42 -0.08
CA ARG A 62 11.53 2.57 -1.28
C ARG A 62 10.74 3.19 -2.45
N ASN A 63 9.54 3.71 -2.19
CA ASN A 63 8.69 4.30 -3.22
C ASN A 63 9.23 5.65 -3.69
N GLU A 64 9.84 6.45 -2.81
CA GLU A 64 10.59 7.66 -3.20
C GLU A 64 11.65 7.32 -4.26
N PHE A 65 12.44 6.25 -4.05
CA PHE A 65 13.43 5.80 -5.03
C PHE A 65 12.79 5.40 -6.37
N VAL A 66 11.70 4.65 -6.36
CA VAL A 66 11.00 4.22 -7.58
C VAL A 66 10.44 5.41 -8.36
N VAL A 67 9.78 6.35 -7.67
CA VAL A 67 9.21 7.55 -8.28
C VAL A 67 10.33 8.42 -8.87
N SER A 68 11.43 8.63 -8.14
CA SER A 68 12.59 9.39 -8.65
C SER A 68 13.21 8.72 -9.87
N TYR A 69 13.42 7.39 -9.84
CA TYR A 69 13.97 6.63 -10.96
C TYR A 69 13.12 6.78 -12.22
N TYR A 70 11.81 6.59 -12.11
CA TYR A 70 10.91 6.70 -13.26
C TYR A 70 10.77 8.13 -13.76
N LYS A 71 10.85 9.13 -12.88
CA LYS A 71 10.82 10.54 -13.29
C LYS A 71 12.10 10.98 -14.00
N LEU A 72 13.26 10.46 -13.59
CA LEU A 72 14.52 10.65 -14.32
C LEU A 72 14.52 9.92 -15.67
N ARG A 73 13.80 8.79 -15.78
CA ARG A 73 13.71 7.98 -17.01
C ARG A 73 12.53 8.33 -17.92
N SER A 74 11.52 9.07 -17.46
CA SER A 74 10.25 9.32 -18.17
C SER A 74 10.36 10.23 -19.39
N VAL A 75 11.55 10.36 -19.97
CA VAL A 75 11.76 11.05 -21.25
C VAL A 75 11.41 10.12 -22.44
N ALA A 76 11.26 8.79 -22.31
CA ALA A 76 11.16 7.97 -23.53
C ALA A 76 10.36 6.64 -23.56
N ARG A 77 9.87 6.04 -22.46
CA ARG A 77 9.24 4.69 -22.56
C ARG A 77 8.04 4.46 -21.65
N GLU A 78 7.07 3.72 -22.18
CA GLU A 78 5.89 3.22 -21.46
C GLU A 78 6.31 2.29 -20.31
N VAL A 79 5.67 2.43 -19.14
CA VAL A 79 5.92 1.58 -17.96
C VAL A 79 5.11 0.29 -18.10
N PRO A 80 5.74 -0.89 -18.31
CA PRO A 80 5.03 -2.12 -18.66
C PRO A 80 4.25 -2.72 -17.50
N ASN A 81 4.74 -2.56 -16.26
CA ASN A 81 4.12 -3.12 -15.07
C ASN A 81 2.93 -2.25 -14.59
N CYS A 82 1.74 -2.84 -14.46
CA CYS A 82 0.55 -2.13 -14.01
C CYS A 82 0.68 -1.59 -12.57
N PHE A 83 1.42 -2.28 -11.69
CA PHE A 83 1.64 -1.83 -10.32
C PHE A 83 2.50 -0.56 -10.27
N GLU A 84 3.52 -0.48 -11.11
CA GLU A 84 4.38 0.70 -11.22
C GLU A 84 3.63 1.86 -11.87
N ARG A 85 2.78 1.61 -12.89
CA ARG A 85 1.88 2.63 -13.44
C ARG A 85 0.95 3.21 -12.37
N ARG A 86 0.37 2.37 -11.52
CA ARG A 86 -0.49 2.84 -10.43
C ARG A 86 0.30 3.65 -9.39
N CYS A 87 1.50 3.19 -9.01
CA CYS A 87 2.39 3.95 -8.14
C CYS A 87 2.65 5.37 -8.68
N LEU A 88 2.95 5.49 -9.97
CA LEU A 88 3.16 6.78 -10.64
C LEU A 88 1.90 7.64 -10.74
N TYR A 89 0.74 7.03 -11.01
CA TYR A 89 -0.54 7.74 -11.01
C TYR A 89 -0.84 8.36 -9.64
N PHE A 90 -0.72 7.57 -8.57
CA PHE A 90 -0.96 8.05 -7.21
C PHE A 90 0.08 9.05 -6.73
N ALA A 91 1.30 9.02 -7.29
CA ALA A 91 2.32 10.03 -7.07
C ALA A 91 2.00 11.39 -7.74
N GLY A 92 1.08 11.42 -8.71
CA GLY A 92 0.56 12.63 -9.33
C GLY A 92 -0.52 13.32 -8.48
N ALA A 93 -0.85 14.56 -8.84
CA ALA A 93 -1.84 15.35 -8.12
C ALA A 93 -3.25 14.73 -8.17
N GLU A 94 -3.67 14.26 -9.35
CA GLU A 94 -4.98 13.63 -9.56
C GLU A 94 -5.14 12.35 -8.74
N GLY A 95 -4.16 11.44 -8.84
CA GLY A 95 -4.17 10.21 -8.06
C GLY A 95 -4.11 10.45 -6.56
N HIS A 96 -3.32 11.44 -6.10
CA HIS A 96 -3.30 11.82 -4.69
C HIS A 96 -4.65 12.37 -4.20
N ALA A 97 -5.30 13.24 -4.97
CA ALA A 97 -6.62 13.74 -4.65
C ALA A 97 -7.65 12.59 -4.60
N GLU A 98 -7.56 11.63 -5.53
CA GLU A 98 -8.39 10.44 -5.51
C GLU A 98 -8.14 9.57 -4.26
N PHE A 99 -6.87 9.38 -3.88
CA PHE A 99 -6.51 8.67 -2.64
C PHE A 99 -7.13 9.35 -1.42
N LEU A 100 -6.93 10.66 -1.25
CA LEU A 100 -7.48 11.40 -0.11
C LEU A 100 -9.01 11.30 -0.06
N ARG A 101 -9.67 11.48 -1.21
CA ARG A 101 -11.12 11.31 -1.32
C ARG A 101 -11.55 9.94 -0.82
N ARG A 102 -10.87 8.86 -1.23
CA ARG A 102 -11.19 7.48 -0.82
C ARG A 102 -10.86 7.20 0.66
N ALA A 103 -9.78 7.76 1.18
CA ALA A 103 -9.34 7.56 2.56
C ALA A 103 -10.27 8.24 3.58
N PHE A 104 -10.86 9.37 3.20
CA PHE A 104 -11.79 10.13 4.02
C PHE A 104 -13.27 9.93 3.66
N ASP A 105 -13.56 9.11 2.64
CA ASP A 105 -14.94 8.74 2.31
C ASP A 105 -15.59 8.01 3.49
N ARG A 106 -16.77 8.50 3.90
CA ARG A 106 -17.55 7.98 5.03
C ARG A 106 -18.46 6.82 4.64
N THR A 107 -18.50 6.43 3.36
CA THR A 107 -19.31 5.32 2.89
C THR A 107 -18.84 4.01 3.56
N PRO A 108 -19.70 3.33 4.34
CA PRO A 108 -19.36 2.04 4.94
C PRO A 108 -19.01 1.05 3.83
N ARG A 109 -17.76 0.59 3.79
CA ARG A 109 -17.38 -0.51 2.91
C ARG A 109 -17.78 -1.81 3.59
N ARG A 110 -18.35 -2.73 2.83
CA ARG A 110 -18.62 -4.09 3.28
C ARG A 110 -17.32 -4.69 3.83
N GLU A 111 -17.37 -5.20 5.05
CA GLU A 111 -16.22 -5.86 5.64
C GLU A 111 -15.83 -7.08 4.80
N ALA A 112 -14.53 -7.17 4.50
CA ALA A 112 -13.98 -8.36 3.89
C ALA A 112 -14.08 -9.50 4.91
N LYS A 113 -14.79 -10.58 4.56
CA LYS A 113 -14.73 -11.80 5.35
C LYS A 113 -13.34 -12.39 5.19
N TRP A 114 -12.61 -12.53 6.29
CA TRP A 114 -11.35 -13.25 6.27
C TRP A 114 -11.63 -14.74 6.04
N SER A 115 -11.15 -15.25 4.92
CA SER A 115 -11.14 -16.68 4.59
C SER A 115 -9.75 -17.05 4.11
N VAL A 116 -9.34 -18.28 4.40
CA VAL A 116 -8.06 -18.82 3.95
C VAL A 116 -8.32 -19.67 2.72
N LYS A 117 -7.70 -19.29 1.60
CA LYS A 117 -7.83 -20.04 0.34
C LYS A 117 -6.89 -21.25 0.30
N PHE A 118 -5.75 -21.15 0.98
CA PHE A 118 -4.79 -22.23 1.11
C PHE A 118 -4.07 -22.12 2.44
N ASP A 119 -4.02 -23.22 3.19
CA ASP A 119 -3.26 -23.36 4.42
C ASP A 119 -2.60 -24.74 4.38
N GLY A 120 -1.32 -24.78 4.05
CA GLY A 120 -0.67 -26.07 3.86
C GLY A 120 0.78 -26.00 3.43
N GLU A 121 1.37 -27.18 3.38
CA GLU A 121 2.70 -27.38 2.82
C GLU A 121 2.70 -27.19 1.30
N ILE A 122 3.71 -26.49 0.81
CA ILE A 122 4.05 -26.41 -0.61
C ILE A 122 5.25 -27.31 -0.87
N ALA A 123 4.99 -28.44 -1.54
CA ALA A 123 6.04 -29.32 -2.01
C ALA A 123 6.89 -28.63 -3.09
N GLY A 124 8.22 -28.83 -3.05
CA GLY A 124 9.13 -28.29 -4.06
C GLY A 124 10.59 -28.66 -3.81
N ALA A 125 11.50 -28.02 -4.53
CA ALA A 125 12.94 -28.31 -4.44
C ALA A 125 13.53 -28.14 -3.02
N TRP A 126 12.86 -27.36 -2.16
CA TRP A 126 13.25 -27.12 -0.77
C TRP A 126 12.73 -28.19 0.21
N SER A 127 11.78 -29.05 -0.19
CA SER A 127 11.16 -30.05 0.70
C SER A 127 12.15 -31.08 1.25
N LYS A 128 13.31 -31.27 0.60
CA LYS A 128 14.41 -32.11 1.11
C LYS A 128 15.17 -31.49 2.29
N TYR A 129 14.98 -30.19 2.56
CA TYR A 129 15.70 -29.44 3.59
C TYR A 129 14.77 -28.88 4.65
N ALA A 130 13.55 -28.47 4.27
CA ALA A 130 12.58 -27.88 5.19
C ALA A 130 11.15 -28.05 4.68
N THR A 131 10.20 -28.12 5.61
CA THR A 131 8.77 -27.98 5.33
C THR A 131 8.48 -26.53 4.99
N VAL A 132 8.03 -26.28 3.75
CA VAL A 132 7.63 -24.93 3.31
C VAL A 132 6.14 -24.79 3.51
N TRP A 133 5.73 -24.17 4.62
CA TRP A 133 4.32 -23.90 4.89
C TRP A 133 3.90 -22.52 4.36
N ARG A 134 2.73 -22.44 3.71
CA ARG A 134 2.16 -21.16 3.27
C ARG A 134 0.70 -21.05 3.67
N VAL A 135 0.34 -19.84 4.09
CA VAL A 135 -1.04 -19.42 4.30
C VAL A 135 -1.34 -18.35 3.27
N VAL A 136 -2.35 -18.57 2.45
CA VAL A 136 -2.81 -17.63 1.43
C VAL A 136 -4.25 -17.23 1.76
N PRO A 137 -4.48 -15.98 2.18
CA PRO A 137 -5.83 -15.48 2.36
C PRO A 137 -6.54 -15.32 1.03
N GLU A 138 -7.86 -15.46 1.05
CA GLU A 138 -8.69 -15.05 -0.06
C GLU A 138 -8.67 -13.53 -0.18
N MET A 139 -8.36 -13.03 -1.38
CA MET A 139 -8.37 -11.59 -1.63
C MET A 139 -9.81 -11.08 -1.66
N PRO A 140 -10.09 -9.92 -1.04
CA PRO A 140 -11.46 -9.37 -0.96
C PRO A 140 -12.04 -8.97 -2.33
N SER A 141 -11.19 -8.73 -3.32
CA SER A 141 -11.60 -8.48 -4.70
C SER A 141 -10.50 -8.89 -5.68
N ARG A 142 -10.85 -8.99 -6.97
CA ARG A 142 -9.91 -9.17 -8.08
C ARG A 142 -9.58 -7.85 -8.80
N GLU A 143 -10.09 -6.71 -8.32
CA GLU A 143 -9.90 -5.40 -8.96
C GLU A 143 -8.41 -5.03 -9.10
N TYR A 144 -7.58 -5.49 -8.17
CA TYR A 144 -6.13 -5.29 -8.23
C TYR A 144 -5.48 -5.93 -9.47
N LEU A 145 -6.12 -6.92 -10.10
CA LEU A 145 -5.65 -7.56 -11.33
C LEU A 145 -6.06 -6.78 -12.59
N ASP A 146 -7.06 -5.88 -12.51
CA ASP A 146 -7.50 -5.09 -13.67
C ASP A 146 -6.49 -3.97 -13.97
N PRO A 147 -5.74 -4.01 -15.08
CA PRO A 147 -4.73 -3.01 -15.40
C PRO A 147 -5.29 -1.59 -15.57
N LYS A 148 -6.61 -1.44 -15.80
CA LYS A 148 -7.29 -0.16 -15.95
C LYS A 148 -7.84 0.41 -14.64
N SER A 149 -7.93 -0.42 -13.60
CA SER A 149 -8.36 0.02 -12.28
C SER A 149 -7.28 0.84 -11.59
N SER A 150 -7.66 1.99 -11.02
CA SER A 150 -6.81 2.77 -10.10
C SER A 150 -6.82 2.16 -8.71
N PHE A 151 -6.45 0.87 -8.60
CA PHE A 151 -6.38 0.17 -7.32
C PHE A 151 -5.18 0.64 -6.50
N PHE A 152 -5.39 1.08 -5.25
CA PHE A 152 -4.31 1.38 -4.31
C PHE A 152 -4.21 0.24 -3.31
N PHE A 153 -3.01 -0.32 -3.14
CA PHE A 153 -2.76 -1.30 -2.10
C PHE A 153 -2.58 -0.54 -0.79
N TRP A 154 -3.51 -0.75 0.16
CA TRP A 154 -3.38 -0.32 1.56
C TRP A 154 -3.79 -1.47 2.47
#